data_AF-A0A6B2G3H3-F1
#
_entry.id   AF-A0A6B2G3H3-F1
#
_cell.length_a   1.000
_cell.length_b   1.000
_cell.length_c   1.000
_cell.angle_alpha   90.00
_cell.angle_beta   90.00
_cell.angle_gamma   90.00
#
_symmetry.space_group_name_H-M   'P 1'
#
loop_
_entity.id
_entity.type
_entity.pdbx_description
1 polymer ?
#
loop_
_entity_poly.entity_id
_entity_poly.type
_entity_poly.pdbx_seq_one_letter_code
_entity_poly.pdbx_strand_id
1 'polypeptide(L)'
;ASTRKSTATPMRDGKSGEPVTKEEWDNEQKKVDRAWYGMDEGHDDEATEELFGMTKEYVQKKEEKLKKMKTVKLSARARQIRKDNELWETNRMLTSGVVQQTRFSEDFDESADAKVHIMVRNIVPPFLDGRTIFTLQQEPVVPVKDPTFDMACVSRKGSQVVRRRREYKEQLREY
;
A
#
# COMPACT_ATOMS: atom_id res chain seq x y z
N ALA A 1 5.03 -41.48 -7.28
CA ALA A 1 5.63 -40.63 -6.24
C ALA A 1 6.48 -39.57 -6.93
N SER A 2 6.16 -38.29 -6.75
CA SER A 2 6.88 -37.17 -7.38
C SER A 2 8.11 -36.82 -6.54
N THR A 3 9.30 -37.06 -7.08
CA THR A 3 10.56 -36.68 -6.44
C THR A 3 10.80 -35.19 -6.66
N ARG A 4 10.83 -34.43 -5.56
CA ARG A 4 11.17 -33.02 -5.57
C ARG A 4 12.63 -32.89 -6.01
N LYS A 5 12.88 -32.24 -7.15
CA LYS A 5 14.22 -31.84 -7.56
C LYS A 5 14.76 -30.87 -6.52
N SER A 6 15.94 -31.15 -6.00
CA SER A 6 16.66 -30.27 -5.08
C SER A 6 16.88 -28.91 -5.75
N THR A 7 16.61 -27.84 -5.02
CA THR A 7 16.98 -26.47 -5.38
C THR A 7 18.48 -26.29 -5.12
N ALA A 8 19.31 -26.93 -5.93
CA ALA A 8 20.74 -26.64 -5.95
C ALA A 8 20.96 -25.36 -6.77
N THR A 9 21.61 -24.37 -6.19
CA THR A 9 22.04 -23.15 -6.89
C THR A 9 22.88 -23.59 -8.10
N PRO A 10 22.52 -23.21 -9.33
CA PRO A 10 23.25 -23.64 -10.50
C PRO A 10 24.68 -23.11 -10.41
N MET A 11 25.65 -24.01 -10.58
CA MET A 11 27.06 -23.67 -10.68
C MET A 11 27.22 -22.71 -11.87
N ARG A 12 27.66 -21.49 -11.58
CA ARG A 12 27.87 -20.45 -12.59
C ARG A 12 29.10 -20.84 -13.41
N ASP A 13 28.91 -21.20 -14.67
CA ASP A 13 30.01 -21.35 -15.63
C ASP A 13 30.74 -20.01 -15.77
N GLY A 14 31.89 -19.90 -15.11
CA GLY A 14 32.72 -18.70 -15.09
C GLY A 14 33.33 -18.43 -16.46
N LYS A 15 33.14 -17.21 -16.98
CA LYS A 15 33.89 -16.67 -18.11
C LYS A 15 35.29 -16.25 -17.65
N SER A 16 36.11 -17.20 -17.21
CA SER A 16 37.54 -17.02 -16.95
C SER A 16 38.14 -18.42 -16.92
N GLY A 17 38.95 -18.74 -17.93
CA GLY A 17 39.41 -20.09 -18.25
C GLY A 17 40.44 -20.69 -17.28
N GLU A 18 40.21 -20.57 -15.97
CA GLU A 18 40.97 -21.29 -14.94
C GLU A 18 40.08 -22.42 -14.39
N PRO A 19 40.56 -23.67 -14.39
CA PRO A 19 39.81 -24.79 -13.84
C PRO A 19 39.79 -24.69 -12.31
N VAL A 20 38.77 -24.05 -11.75
CA VAL A 20 38.50 -24.05 -10.31
C VAL A 20 38.23 -25.48 -9.89
N THR A 21 39.04 -26.00 -8.96
CA THR A 21 38.86 -27.36 -8.46
C THR A 21 37.57 -27.45 -7.64
N LYS A 22 36.95 -28.63 -7.62
CA LYS A 22 35.70 -28.85 -6.88
C LYS A 22 35.83 -28.49 -5.39
N GLU A 23 37.02 -28.69 -4.81
CA GLU A 23 37.32 -28.40 -3.42
C GLU A 23 37.39 -26.89 -3.14
N GLU A 24 37.96 -26.11 -4.07
CA GLU A 24 37.97 -24.65 -4.00
C GLU A 24 36.55 -24.08 -4.09
N TRP A 25 35.74 -24.62 -5.02
CA TRP A 25 34.34 -24.22 -5.17
C TRP A 25 33.50 -24.53 -3.92
N ASP A 26 33.64 -25.74 -3.35
CA ASP A 26 32.94 -26.12 -2.12
C ASP A 26 33.36 -25.24 -0.92
N ASN A 27 34.63 -24.83 -0.86
CA ASN A 27 35.13 -23.94 0.19
C ASN A 27 34.66 -22.49 -0.01
N GLU A 28 34.58 -21.99 -1.24
CA GLU A 28 34.01 -20.68 -1.55
C GLU A 28 32.51 -20.63 -1.21
N GLN A 29 31.74 -21.66 -1.57
CA GLN A 29 30.33 -21.75 -1.20
C GLN A 29 30.14 -21.72 0.33
N LYS A 30 30.95 -22.49 1.07
CA LYS A 30 30.90 -22.47 2.54
C LYS A 30 31.23 -21.11 3.15
N LYS A 31 32.15 -20.35 2.53
CA LYS A 31 32.49 -18.98 2.96
C LYS A 31 31.33 -18.01 2.69
N VAL A 32 30.73 -18.09 1.50
CA VAL A 32 29.54 -17.31 1.11
C VAL A 32 28.38 -17.58 2.05
N ASP A 33 28.05 -18.84 2.28
CA ASP A 33 26.97 -19.24 3.18
C ASP A 33 27.22 -18.75 4.60
N ARG A 34 28.47 -18.81 5.09
CA ARG A 34 28.82 -18.30 6.43
C ARG A 34 28.68 -16.80 6.55
N ALA A 35 29.17 -16.05 5.55
CA ALA A 35 29.04 -14.60 5.53
C ALA A 35 27.57 -14.15 5.47
N TRP A 36 26.72 -14.92 4.77
CA TRP A 36 25.28 -14.65 4.69
C TRP A 36 24.60 -14.63 6.07
N TYR A 37 25.06 -15.47 6.99
CA TYR A 37 24.53 -15.51 8.37
C TYR A 37 25.30 -14.60 9.34
N GLY A 38 26.57 -14.27 9.08
CA GLY A 38 27.36 -13.34 9.90
C GLY A 38 27.05 -11.86 9.67
N MET A 39 26.36 -11.52 8.58
CA MET A 39 26.01 -10.15 8.20
C MET A 39 24.98 -9.49 9.16
N ASP A 40 24.25 -10.28 9.95
CA ASP A 40 23.28 -9.77 10.94
C ASP A 40 23.94 -9.32 12.26
N GLU A 41 25.18 -9.76 12.53
CA GLU A 41 25.91 -9.47 13.77
C GLU A 41 26.78 -8.19 13.69
N GLY A 42 26.66 -7.40 12.62
CA GLY A 42 27.36 -6.11 12.46
C GLY A 42 28.85 -6.24 12.13
N HIS A 43 29.27 -7.37 11.53
CA HIS A 43 30.64 -7.57 11.07
C HIS A 43 30.94 -6.77 9.78
N ASP A 44 32.18 -6.31 9.68
CA ASP A 44 32.73 -5.33 8.74
C ASP A 44 32.33 -5.57 7.26
N ASP A 45 31.67 -4.58 6.65
CA ASP A 45 31.16 -4.61 5.27
C ASP A 45 32.27 -4.90 4.24
N GLU A 46 33.53 -4.62 4.59
CA GLU A 46 34.70 -4.77 3.72
C GLU A 46 35.00 -6.24 3.36
N ALA A 47 34.76 -7.20 4.26
CA ALA A 47 34.96 -8.63 3.97
C ALA A 47 33.90 -9.20 3.02
N THR A 48 32.69 -8.64 3.04
CA THR A 48 31.60 -8.98 2.12
C THR A 48 31.84 -8.44 0.72
N GLU A 49 32.46 -7.26 0.57
CA GLU A 49 32.75 -6.67 -0.74
C GLU A 49 33.69 -7.56 -1.59
N GLU A 50 34.72 -8.13 -0.96
CA GLU A 50 35.65 -9.06 -1.62
C GLU A 50 34.98 -10.41 -1.96
N LEU A 51 34.07 -10.88 -1.11
CA LEU A 51 33.37 -12.17 -1.28
C LEU A 51 32.36 -12.18 -2.43
N PHE A 52 31.69 -11.06 -2.71
CA PHE A 52 30.76 -10.94 -3.83
C PHE A 52 31.44 -10.58 -5.16
N GLY A 53 32.77 -10.46 -5.19
CA GLY A 53 33.55 -10.12 -6.39
C GLY A 53 33.18 -8.76 -6.96
N MET A 54 32.64 -7.86 -6.12
CA MET A 54 32.30 -6.51 -6.53
C MET A 54 33.57 -5.69 -6.39
N THR A 55 34.17 -5.27 -7.50
CA THR A 55 35.33 -4.37 -7.42
C THR A 55 34.93 -3.11 -6.64
N LYS A 56 35.81 -2.59 -5.78
CA LYS A 56 35.55 -1.35 -5.03
C LYS A 56 35.09 -0.21 -5.96
N GLU A 57 35.60 -0.17 -7.18
CA GLU A 57 35.15 0.74 -8.25
C GLU A 57 33.69 0.52 -8.69
N TYR A 58 33.21 -0.73 -8.77
CA TYR A 58 31.83 -1.03 -9.12
C TYR A 58 30.86 -0.60 -8.02
N VAL A 59 31.21 -0.84 -6.75
CA VAL A 59 30.42 -0.41 -5.59
C VAL A 59 30.33 1.12 -5.57
N GLN A 60 31.47 1.81 -5.67
CA GLN A 60 31.51 3.28 -5.72
C GLN A 60 30.71 3.83 -6.91
N LYS A 61 30.84 3.25 -8.10
CA LYS A 61 30.08 3.68 -9.29
C LYS A 61 28.57 3.43 -9.14
N LYS A 62 28.17 2.36 -8.46
CA LYS A 62 26.76 2.05 -8.18
C LYS A 62 26.20 3.01 -7.14
N GLU A 63 26.94 3.30 -6.08
CA GLU A 63 26.57 4.30 -5.08
C GLU A 63 26.47 5.70 -5.67
N GLU A 64 27.43 6.11 -6.50
CA GLU A 64 27.38 7.40 -7.18
C GLU A 64 26.16 7.51 -8.08
N LYS A 65 25.83 6.45 -8.84
CA LYS A 65 24.61 6.42 -9.65
C LYS A 65 23.37 6.53 -8.77
N LEU A 66 23.34 5.85 -7.62
CA LEU A 66 22.23 5.93 -6.67
C LEU A 66 22.09 7.32 -6.03
N LYS A 67 23.22 7.93 -5.64
CA LYS A 67 23.29 9.31 -5.13
C LYS A 67 22.80 10.30 -6.19
N LYS A 68 23.24 10.16 -7.45
CA LYS A 68 22.77 10.96 -8.60
C LYS A 68 21.27 10.80 -8.82
N MET A 69 20.73 9.58 -8.74
CA MET A 69 19.29 9.31 -8.87
C MET A 69 18.45 9.87 -7.70
N LYS A 70 18.98 9.85 -6.47
CA LYS A 70 18.31 10.45 -5.29
C LYS A 70 18.16 11.97 -5.39
N THR A 71 19.02 12.64 -6.17
CA THR A 71 18.99 14.11 -6.35
C THR A 71 18.03 14.60 -7.43
N VAL A 72 17.28 13.72 -8.09
CA VAL A 72 16.27 14.15 -9.07
C VAL A 72 15.26 15.06 -8.36
N LYS A 73 15.29 16.34 -8.73
CA LYS A 73 14.46 17.39 -8.13
C LYS A 73 12.99 17.13 -8.48
N LEU A 74 12.31 16.37 -7.62
CA LEU A 74 10.86 16.23 -7.68
C LEU A 74 10.22 17.59 -7.38
N SER A 75 9.24 17.96 -8.19
CA SER A 75 8.40 19.14 -7.97
C SER A 75 7.82 19.13 -6.55
N ALA A 76 7.68 20.31 -5.93
CA ALA A 76 7.15 20.45 -4.58
C ALA A 76 5.78 19.75 -4.42
N ARG A 77 4.92 19.85 -5.45
CA ARG A 77 3.61 19.17 -5.50
C ARG A 77 3.73 17.65 -5.57
N ALA A 78 4.67 17.14 -6.38
CA ALA A 78 4.89 15.70 -6.50
C ALA A 78 5.41 15.10 -5.19
N ARG A 79 6.24 15.85 -4.46
CA ARG A 79 6.74 15.46 -3.13
C ARG A 79 5.63 15.39 -2.08
N GLN A 80 4.71 16.36 -2.09
CA GLN A 80 3.53 16.35 -1.22
C GLN A 80 2.65 15.14 -1.49
N ILE A 81 2.28 14.90 -2.75
CA ILE A 81 1.46 13.74 -3.13
C ILE A 81 2.12 12.42 -2.72
N ARG A 82 3.43 12.29 -2.90
CA ARG A 82 4.14 11.06 -2.50
C ARG A 82 4.14 10.86 -0.99
N LYS A 83 4.35 11.95 -0.22
CA LYS A 83 4.28 11.92 1.24
C LYS A 83 2.88 11.53 1.73
N ASP A 84 1.83 12.09 1.11
CA ASP A 84 0.45 11.79 1.47
C ASP A 84 0.07 10.34 1.13
N ASN A 85 0.55 9.82 0.00
CA ASN A 85 0.37 8.42 -0.38
C ASN A 85 1.09 7.48 0.60
N GLU A 86 2.34 7.79 0.96
CA GLU A 86 3.12 7.01 1.93
C GLU A 86 2.45 7.02 3.32
N LEU A 87 1.91 8.16 3.76
CA LEU A 87 1.14 8.28 4.99
C LEU A 87 -0.17 7.48 4.94
N TRP A 88 -0.87 7.45 3.81
CA TRP A 88 -2.02 6.56 3.63
C TRP A 88 -1.58 5.12 3.77
N GLU A 89 -0.63 4.68 2.95
CA GLU A 89 -0.20 3.28 2.88
C GLU A 89 0.26 2.76 4.24
N THR A 90 1.07 3.55 4.96
CA THR A 90 1.51 3.24 6.32
C THR A 90 0.34 3.13 7.30
N ASN A 91 -0.59 4.09 7.31
CA ASN A 91 -1.79 4.01 8.16
C ASN A 91 -2.66 2.79 7.85
N ARG A 92 -2.78 2.42 6.56
CA ARG A 92 -3.52 1.21 6.15
C ARG A 92 -2.83 -0.06 6.65
N MET A 93 -1.50 -0.13 6.54
CA MET A 93 -0.70 -1.25 7.01
C MET A 93 -0.70 -1.40 8.54
N LEU A 94 -0.66 -0.27 9.26
CA LEU A 94 -0.79 -0.24 10.72
C LEU A 94 -2.17 -0.74 11.16
N THR A 95 -3.23 -0.25 10.52
CA THR A 95 -4.61 -0.66 10.84
C THR A 95 -4.85 -2.14 10.50
N SER A 96 -4.26 -2.64 9.41
CA SER A 96 -4.39 -4.04 9.04
C SER A 96 -3.54 -4.99 9.89
N GLY A 97 -2.77 -4.49 10.86
CA GLY A 97 -1.96 -5.30 11.77
C GLY A 97 -0.78 -6.03 11.11
N VAL A 98 -0.51 -5.75 9.83
CA VAL A 98 0.62 -6.35 9.07
C VAL A 98 1.94 -5.72 9.49
N VAL A 99 1.91 -4.46 9.93
CA VAL A 99 3.07 -3.74 10.42
C VAL A 99 2.89 -3.47 11.91
N GLN A 100 3.80 -4.00 12.73
CA GLN A 100 3.99 -3.53 14.10
C GLN A 100 4.85 -2.27 14.06
N GLN A 101 4.35 -1.17 14.64
CA GLN A 101 5.09 0.09 14.70
C GLN A 101 6.33 -0.10 15.60
N THR A 102 7.52 -0.20 15.02
CA THR A 102 8.78 -0.44 15.75
C THR A 102 9.44 0.84 16.27
N ARG A 103 8.95 2.02 15.86
CA ARG A 103 9.50 3.32 16.28
C ARG A 103 8.53 4.02 17.20
N PHE A 104 8.75 3.85 18.50
CA PHE A 104 8.33 4.82 19.50
C PHE A 104 9.35 5.97 19.43
N SER A 105 8.91 7.16 19.03
CA SER A 105 9.75 8.36 19.11
C SER A 105 9.85 8.75 20.59
N GLU A 106 11.05 8.70 21.18
CA GLU A 106 11.32 9.18 22.54
C GLU A 106 11.57 10.69 22.61
N ASP A 107 11.55 11.38 21.47
CA ASP A 107 11.73 12.83 21.39
C ASP A 107 10.42 13.58 21.68
N PHE A 108 10.00 13.60 22.94
CA PHE A 108 8.98 14.53 23.44
C PHE A 108 9.66 15.86 23.79
N ASP A 109 9.91 16.72 22.79
CA ASP A 109 10.19 18.13 23.07
C ASP A 109 8.86 18.85 23.38
N GLU A 110 8.43 18.73 24.64
CA GLU A 110 7.12 19.16 25.17
C GLU A 110 6.91 20.70 25.19
N SER A 111 7.80 21.50 24.58
CA SER A 111 7.79 22.96 24.77
C SER A 111 7.36 23.80 23.56
N ALA A 112 7.02 23.22 22.41
CA ALA A 112 6.62 23.99 21.22
C ALA A 112 5.43 23.44 20.40
N ASP A 113 4.75 22.38 20.86
CA ASP A 113 3.72 21.72 20.07
C ASP A 113 2.37 22.46 20.08
N ALA A 114 2.07 23.06 18.92
CA ALA A 114 0.74 23.34 18.38
C ALA A 114 -0.09 24.48 18.99
N LYS A 115 0.33 25.73 18.78
CA LYS A 115 -0.63 26.87 18.78
C LYS A 115 -1.55 26.79 17.55
N VAL A 116 -2.66 26.04 17.67
CA VAL A 116 -3.67 25.87 16.62
C VAL A 116 -4.50 27.16 16.47
N HIS A 117 -4.40 27.85 15.33
CA HIS A 117 -5.29 28.96 14.98
C HIS A 117 -6.54 28.41 14.29
N ILE A 118 -7.68 28.44 14.97
CA ILE A 118 -8.96 27.98 14.44
C ILE A 118 -9.66 29.14 13.72
N MET A 119 -9.90 29.01 12.42
CA MET A 119 -10.83 29.87 11.69
C MET A 119 -12.19 29.16 11.59
N VAL A 120 -13.16 29.60 12.38
CA VAL A 120 -14.53 29.07 12.30
C VAL A 120 -15.27 29.80 11.18
N ARG A 121 -15.54 29.09 10.08
CA ARG A 121 -16.47 29.56 9.05
C ARG A 121 -17.82 28.92 9.30
N ASN A 122 -18.86 29.74 9.47
CA ASN A 122 -20.24 29.24 9.47
C ASN A 122 -20.64 28.92 8.02
N ILE A 123 -20.43 27.67 7.60
CA ILE A 123 -20.89 27.20 6.29
C ILE A 123 -22.27 26.60 6.51
N VAL A 124 -23.30 27.37 6.13
CA VAL A 124 -24.65 26.85 6.02
C VAL A 124 -24.67 25.93 4.80
N PRO A 125 -25.02 24.64 4.96
CA PRO A 125 -25.09 23.72 3.83
C PRO A 125 -26.03 24.28 2.76
N PRO A 126 -25.77 24.05 1.46
CA PRO A 126 -26.56 24.64 0.37
C PRO A 126 -28.04 24.23 0.41
N PHE A 127 -28.39 23.14 1.10
CA PHE A 127 -29.78 22.72 1.34
C PHE A 127 -30.49 23.48 2.48
N LEU A 128 -29.75 24.22 3.30
CA LEU A 128 -30.23 25.11 4.37
C LEU A 128 -30.12 26.60 3.99
N ASP A 129 -29.40 26.94 2.91
CA ASP A 129 -29.16 28.32 2.44
C ASP A 129 -30.41 29.00 1.83
N GLY A 130 -31.59 28.35 1.86
CA GLY A 130 -32.86 28.93 1.40
C GLY A 130 -32.91 29.31 -0.09
N ARG A 131 -31.80 29.19 -0.81
CA ARG A 131 -31.67 29.34 -2.26
C ARG A 131 -32.18 28.06 -2.91
N THR A 132 -33.49 27.97 -3.08
CA THR A 132 -34.08 26.95 -3.92
C THR A 132 -33.60 27.17 -5.35
N ILE A 133 -32.67 26.34 -5.81
CA ILE A 133 -32.44 26.18 -7.24
C ILE A 133 -33.70 25.47 -7.72
N PHE A 134 -34.60 26.19 -8.38
CA PHE A 134 -35.68 25.55 -9.12
C PHE A 134 -35.00 24.71 -10.19
N THR A 135 -34.84 23.42 -9.92
CA THR A 135 -34.45 22.48 -10.96
C THR A 135 -35.51 22.60 -12.04
N LEU A 136 -35.10 22.90 -13.27
CA LEU A 136 -36.01 22.86 -14.42
C LEU A 136 -36.58 21.44 -14.66
N GLN A 137 -36.11 20.45 -13.91
CA GLN A 137 -36.66 19.10 -13.85
C GLN A 137 -38.00 19.12 -13.13
N GLN A 138 -39.08 19.21 -13.91
CA GLN A 138 -40.45 18.98 -13.45
C GLN A 138 -40.74 17.48 -13.25
N GLU A 139 -39.97 16.60 -13.88
CA GLU A 139 -40.15 15.16 -13.79
C GLU A 139 -39.27 14.54 -12.68
N PRO A 140 -39.85 13.68 -11.82
CA PRO A 140 -39.09 13.01 -10.78
C PRO A 140 -38.01 12.12 -11.39
N VAL A 141 -36.78 12.21 -10.89
CA VAL A 141 -35.67 11.37 -11.33
C VAL A 141 -36.04 9.91 -11.07
N VAL A 142 -36.25 9.15 -12.15
CA VAL A 142 -36.57 7.72 -12.04
C VAL A 142 -35.33 7.03 -11.45
N PRO A 143 -35.43 6.39 -10.27
CA PRO A 143 -34.27 5.78 -9.61
C PRO A 143 -33.73 4.55 -10.34
N VAL A 144 -34.38 4.12 -11.42
CA VAL A 144 -34.05 2.90 -12.15
C VAL A 144 -33.62 3.22 -13.58
N LYS A 145 -32.36 2.88 -13.87
CA LYS A 145 -31.64 3.20 -15.11
C LYS A 145 -32.21 2.53 -16.37
N ASP A 146 -32.87 1.38 -16.22
CA ASP A 146 -33.56 0.67 -17.31
C ASP A 146 -34.90 0.11 -16.79
N PRO A 147 -36.05 0.61 -17.26
CA PRO A 147 -37.36 0.21 -16.76
C PRO A 147 -37.81 -1.18 -17.27
N THR A 148 -37.15 -1.75 -18.28
CA THR A 148 -37.49 -3.07 -18.84
C THR A 148 -36.79 -4.21 -18.12
N PHE A 149 -35.70 -3.91 -17.41
CA PHE A 149 -34.92 -4.91 -16.68
C PHE A 149 -35.76 -5.62 -15.59
N ASP A 150 -35.55 -6.93 -15.41
CA ASP A 150 -36.32 -7.72 -14.46
C ASP A 150 -36.22 -7.19 -13.02
N MET A 151 -35.03 -6.77 -12.57
CA MET A 151 -34.89 -6.17 -11.23
C MET A 151 -35.64 -4.83 -11.10
N ALA A 152 -35.77 -4.07 -12.18
CA ALA A 152 -36.55 -2.83 -12.21
C ALA A 152 -38.04 -3.12 -12.05
N CYS A 153 -38.53 -4.12 -12.80
CA CYS A 153 -39.90 -4.59 -12.74
C CYS A 153 -40.26 -5.13 -11.35
N VAL A 154 -39.38 -5.95 -10.74
CA VAL A 154 -39.59 -6.52 -9.41
C VAL A 154 -39.57 -5.42 -8.33
N SER A 155 -38.61 -4.49 -8.39
CA SER A 155 -38.54 -3.38 -7.42
C SER A 155 -39.77 -2.48 -7.47
N ARG A 156 -40.31 -2.21 -8.67
CA ARG A 156 -41.54 -1.41 -8.84
C ARG A 156 -42.79 -2.13 -8.36
N LYS A 157 -42.91 -3.44 -8.62
CA LYS A 157 -44.05 -4.25 -8.17
C LYS A 157 -44.03 -4.50 -6.66
N GLY A 158 -42.84 -4.53 -6.07
CA GLY A 158 -42.64 -4.79 -4.64
C GLY A 158 -42.96 -6.24 -4.23
N SER A 159 -42.81 -6.51 -2.93
CA SER A 159 -43.10 -7.85 -2.37
C SER A 159 -44.59 -8.01 -2.03
N GLN A 160 -45.21 -9.04 -2.63
CA GLN A 160 -46.61 -9.42 -2.36
C GLN A 160 -46.86 -9.76 -0.88
N VAL A 161 -45.87 -10.34 -0.20
CA VAL A 161 -45.96 -10.71 1.21
C VAL A 161 -46.03 -9.47 2.08
N VAL A 162 -45.20 -8.47 1.78
CA VAL A 162 -45.18 -7.19 2.53
C VAL A 162 -46.50 -6.44 2.32
N ARG A 163 -47.04 -6.43 1.09
CA ARG A 163 -48.33 -5.80 0.79
C ARG A 163 -49.48 -6.42 1.59
N ARG A 164 -49.61 -7.76 1.56
CA ARG A 164 -50.60 -8.49 2.37
C ARG A 164 -50.46 -8.23 3.87
N ARG A 165 -49.23 -8.18 4.38
CA ARG A 165 -48.95 -7.90 5.80
C ARG A 165 -49.38 -6.49 6.19
N ARG A 166 -49.21 -5.52 5.30
CA ARG A 166 -49.62 -4.12 5.51
C ARG A 166 -51.14 -3.97 5.48
N GLU A 167 -51.80 -4.54 4.47
CA GLU A 167 -53.27 -4.56 4.35
C GLU A 167 -53.92 -5.17 5.61
N TYR A 168 -53.39 -6.30 6.09
CA TYR A 168 -53.86 -6.91 7.34
C TYR A 168 -53.68 -6.02 8.57
N LYS A 169 -52.55 -5.30 8.68
CA LYS A 169 -52.32 -4.36 9.78
C LYS A 169 -53.23 -3.14 9.70
N GLU A 170 -53.55 -2.65 8.50
CA GLU A 170 -54.48 -1.55 8.28
C GLU A 170 -55.90 -1.97 8.65
N GLN A 171 -56.35 -3.15 8.24
CA GLN A 171 -57.65 -3.73 8.65
C GLN A 171 -57.77 -3.92 10.16
N LEU A 172 -56.71 -4.38 10.83
CA LEU A 172 -56.69 -4.56 12.28
C LEU A 172 -56.69 -3.23 13.05
N ARG A 173 -56.30 -2.12 12.40
CA ARG A 173 -56.26 -0.79 13.01
C ARG A 173 -57.59 -0.06 12.85
N GLU A 174 -58.37 -0.39 11.82
CA GLU A 174 -59.72 0.16 11.60
C GLU A 174 -60.81 -0.53 12.44
N TYR A 175 -60.48 -1.63 13.12
CA TYR A 175 -61.35 -2.36 14.04
C TYR A 175 -61.01 -2.05 15.51
#